data_AF-A0A355YJR9-F1
#
_entry.id   AF-A0A355YJR9-F1
#
_cell.length_a   1.000
_cell.length_b   1.000
_cell.length_c   1.000
_cell.angle_alpha   90.00
_cell.angle_beta   90.00
_cell.angle_gamma   90.00
#
_symmetry.space_group_name_H-M   'P 1'
#
loop_
_entity.id
_entity.type
_entity.pdbx_description
1 polymer ?
#
loop_
_entity_poly.entity_id
_entity_poly.type
_entity_poly.pdbx_seq_one_letter_code
_entity_poly.pdbx_strand_id
1 'polypeptide(L)'
;MNNDKTTGELLDVLHNTHSATSLKAYREQHTVPEDTLAFNTEFSRLLEYHHLSKADVIRRSSLDRNYAYQLFNGTRAPGRDKIIILSIAAGLSLKETQRLLTRASEGILYARSSRDSIIIYCIEHRLNLISTNEMLEDEDEEILK
;
A
#
# COMPACT_ATOMS: atom_id res chain seq x y z
N MET A 1 6.60 -24.66 5.37
CA MET A 1 7.74 -24.11 6.14
C MET A 1 7.42 -22.66 6.46
N ASN A 2 7.38 -22.31 7.74
CA ASN A 2 6.83 -21.06 8.26
C ASN A 2 7.55 -19.84 7.69
N ASN A 3 6.80 -18.98 7.01
CA ASN A 3 7.27 -17.73 6.42
C ASN A 3 6.97 -16.53 7.34
N ASP A 4 6.93 -16.77 8.66
CA ASP A 4 6.50 -15.80 9.68
C ASP A 4 7.66 -14.92 10.19
N LYS A 5 8.75 -14.79 9.43
CA LYS A 5 9.84 -13.88 9.80
C LYS A 5 9.44 -12.44 9.48
N THR A 6 9.62 -11.55 10.44
CA THR A 6 9.44 -10.11 10.28
C THR A 6 10.49 -9.51 9.35
N THR A 7 10.22 -8.30 8.84
CA THR A 7 11.22 -7.56 8.03
C THR A 7 12.52 -7.36 8.80
N GLY A 8 12.47 -7.13 10.12
CA GLY A 8 13.67 -6.99 10.96
C GLY A 8 14.49 -8.28 11.00
N GLU A 9 13.85 -9.43 11.26
CA GLU A 9 14.54 -10.72 11.32
C GLU A 9 15.16 -11.12 9.97
N LEU A 10 14.48 -10.80 8.86
CA LEU A 10 15.01 -11.04 7.52
C LEU A 10 16.22 -10.15 7.21
N LEU A 11 16.22 -8.90 7.68
CA LEU A 11 17.36 -8.00 7.57
C LEU A 11 18.53 -8.47 8.44
N ASP A 12 18.27 -8.95 9.64
CA ASP A 12 19.31 -9.50 10.52
C ASP A 12 19.99 -10.73 9.89
N VAL A 13 19.22 -11.62 9.26
CA VAL A 13 19.77 -12.76 8.51
C VAL A 13 20.64 -12.28 7.34
N LEU A 14 20.21 -11.24 6.61
CA LEU A 14 21.00 -10.66 5.53
C LEU A 14 22.28 -9.98 6.03
N HIS A 15 22.24 -9.26 7.15
CA HIS A 15 23.43 -8.64 7.76
C HIS A 15 24.51 -9.66 8.13
N ASN A 16 24.09 -10.86 8.55
CA ASN A 16 24.98 -11.97 8.90
C ASN A 16 25.35 -12.87 7.69
N THR A 17 24.94 -12.49 6.47
CA THR A 17 25.24 -13.23 5.24
C THR A 17 26.52 -12.69 4.61
N HIS A 18 27.61 -13.46 4.69
CA HIS A 18 28.96 -12.99 4.30
C HIS A 18 29.55 -13.60 3.02
N SER A 19 28.77 -14.36 2.23
CA SER A 19 29.25 -14.94 0.98
C SER A 19 28.16 -15.02 -0.09
N ALA A 20 28.57 -15.11 -1.37
CA ALA A 20 27.65 -15.29 -2.49
C ALA A 20 26.82 -16.59 -2.36
N THR A 21 27.40 -17.64 -1.76
CA THR A 21 26.72 -18.93 -1.53
C THR A 21 25.63 -18.80 -0.48
N SER A 22 25.90 -18.12 0.64
CA SER A 22 24.88 -17.90 1.68
C SER A 22 23.78 -16.94 1.23
N LEU A 23 24.10 -15.96 0.37
CA LEU A 23 23.10 -15.09 -0.27
C LEU A 23 22.18 -15.89 -1.20
N LYS A 24 22.72 -16.84 -1.97
CA LYS A 24 21.92 -17.73 -2.82
C LYS A 24 20.94 -18.57 -2.00
N ALA A 25 21.42 -19.18 -0.92
CA ALA A 25 20.56 -19.96 -0.01
C ALA A 25 19.45 -19.11 0.62
N TYR A 26 19.76 -17.88 1.05
CA TYR A 26 18.75 -16.94 1.54
C TYR A 26 17.66 -16.70 0.49
N ARG A 27 18.06 -16.41 -0.77
CA ARG A 27 17.11 -16.16 -1.85
C ARG A 27 16.20 -17.36 -2.09
N GLU A 28 16.77 -18.56 -2.18
CA GLU A 28 16.00 -19.79 -2.40
C GLU A 28 15.00 -20.08 -1.26
N GLN A 29 15.33 -19.71 -0.02
CA GLN A 29 14.51 -20.03 1.15
C GLN A 29 13.49 -18.95 1.54
N HIS A 30 13.78 -17.68 1.25
CA HIS A 30 13.04 -16.55 1.81
C HIS A 30 12.46 -15.58 0.77
N THR A 31 12.78 -15.74 -0.52
CA THR A 31 12.10 -14.97 -1.56
C THR A 31 10.84 -15.67 -2.01
N VAL A 32 9.81 -14.87 -2.29
CA VAL A 32 8.57 -15.33 -2.91
C VAL A 32 8.52 -14.81 -4.35
N PRO A 33 7.72 -15.41 -5.24
CA PRO A 33 7.49 -14.87 -6.57
C PRO A 33 7.13 -13.37 -6.52
N GLU A 34 7.64 -12.57 -7.45
CA GLU A 34 7.40 -11.12 -7.48
C GLU A 34 5.91 -10.78 -7.53
N ASP A 35 5.11 -11.57 -8.25
CA ASP A 35 3.65 -11.43 -8.32
C ASP A 35 2.97 -11.53 -6.94
N THR A 36 3.55 -12.30 -6.01
CA THR A 36 3.07 -12.40 -4.63
C THR A 36 3.37 -11.14 -3.81
N LEU A 37 4.38 -10.37 -4.22
CA LEU A 37 4.73 -9.09 -3.62
C LEU A 37 3.97 -7.92 -4.26
N ALA A 38 3.29 -8.13 -5.38
CA ALA A 38 2.67 -7.06 -6.14
C ALA A 38 1.49 -6.40 -5.40
N PHE A 39 1.31 -5.10 -5.68
CA PHE A 39 0.21 -4.30 -5.13
C PHE A 39 -1.16 -4.96 -5.33
N ASN A 40 -1.48 -5.41 -6.55
CA ASN A 40 -2.80 -5.94 -6.90
C ASN A 40 -3.14 -7.21 -6.12
N THR A 41 -2.15 -8.05 -5.84
CA THR A 41 -2.29 -9.27 -5.05
C THR A 41 -2.62 -8.92 -3.61
N GLU A 42 -1.83 -8.04 -2.99
CA GLU A 42 -2.05 -7.62 -1.60
C GLU A 42 -3.35 -6.82 -1.44
N PHE A 43 -3.68 -5.95 -2.40
CA PHE A 43 -4.91 -5.19 -2.40
C PHE A 43 -6.13 -6.11 -2.51
N SER A 44 -6.11 -7.10 -3.42
CA SER A 44 -7.21 -8.07 -3.54
C SER A 44 -7.40 -8.87 -2.25
N ARG A 45 -6.30 -9.31 -1.62
CA ARG A 45 -6.34 -10.00 -0.32
C ARG A 45 -6.97 -9.14 0.77
N LEU A 46 -6.67 -7.85 0.79
CA LEU A 46 -7.28 -6.89 1.73
C LEU A 46 -8.77 -6.70 1.48
N LEU A 47 -9.20 -6.59 0.22
CA LEU A 47 -10.62 -6.47 -0.11
C LEU A 47 -11.40 -7.71 0.35
N GLU A 48 -10.84 -8.91 0.15
CA GLU A 48 -11.45 -10.16 0.61
C GLU A 48 -11.54 -10.21 2.14
N TYR A 49 -10.45 -9.86 2.84
CA TYR A 49 -10.39 -9.81 4.30
C TYR A 49 -11.41 -8.85 4.91
N HIS A 50 -11.62 -7.69 4.28
CA HIS A 50 -12.59 -6.68 4.72
C HIS A 50 -13.99 -6.86 4.13
N HIS A 51 -14.24 -7.94 3.37
CA HIS A 51 -15.51 -8.21 2.68
C HIS A 51 -15.98 -7.05 1.78
N LEU A 52 -15.06 -6.39 1.10
CA LEU A 52 -15.32 -5.23 0.24
C LEU A 52 -15.40 -5.64 -1.22
N SER A 53 -16.39 -5.10 -1.94
CA SER A 53 -16.48 -5.27 -3.38
C SER A 53 -15.57 -4.27 -4.12
N LYS A 54 -14.92 -4.72 -5.20
CA LYS A 54 -14.15 -3.84 -6.10
C LYS A 54 -15.01 -2.67 -6.61
N ALA A 55 -16.29 -2.92 -6.88
CA ALA A 55 -17.21 -1.89 -7.37
C ALA A 55 -17.46 -0.78 -6.34
N ASP A 56 -17.61 -1.12 -5.06
CA ASP A 56 -17.81 -0.15 -3.98
C ASP A 56 -16.57 0.73 -3.79
N VAL A 57 -15.39 0.13 -3.82
CA VAL A 57 -14.12 0.86 -3.74
C VAL A 57 -13.96 1.82 -4.91
N ILE A 58 -14.23 1.35 -6.14
CA ILE A 58 -14.16 2.21 -7.34
C ILE A 58 -15.07 3.43 -7.17
N ARG A 59 -16.33 3.20 -6.77
CA ARG A 59 -17.30 4.28 -6.55
C ARG A 59 -16.82 5.32 -5.52
N ARG A 60 -16.20 4.86 -4.42
CA ARG A 60 -15.69 5.73 -3.34
C ARG A 60 -14.37 6.44 -3.69
N SER A 61 -13.59 5.87 -4.61
CA SER A 61 -12.29 6.40 -5.02
C SER A 61 -12.35 7.52 -6.04
N SER A 62 -13.52 7.74 -6.66
CA SER A 62 -13.70 8.67 -7.80
C SER A 62 -12.78 8.40 -9.01
N LEU A 63 -12.08 7.25 -9.03
CA LEU A 63 -11.25 6.86 -10.15
C LEU A 63 -12.11 6.42 -11.33
N ASP A 64 -11.61 6.67 -12.55
CA ASP A 64 -12.17 6.07 -13.74
C ASP A 64 -12.21 4.54 -13.59
N ARG A 65 -13.34 3.94 -13.98
CA ARG A 65 -13.59 2.52 -13.80
C ARG A 65 -12.55 1.67 -14.54
N ASN A 66 -12.21 2.03 -15.79
CA ASN A 66 -11.25 1.26 -16.57
C ASN A 66 -9.86 1.36 -15.96
N TYR A 67 -9.47 2.56 -15.55
CA TYR A 67 -8.22 2.79 -14.83
C TYR A 67 -8.12 1.95 -13.56
N ALA A 68 -9.16 1.94 -12.73
CA ALA A 68 -9.16 1.17 -11.48
C ALA A 68 -9.07 -0.35 -11.72
N TYR A 69 -9.76 -0.88 -12.73
CA TYR A 69 -9.62 -2.29 -13.10
C TYR A 69 -8.20 -2.63 -13.57
N GLN A 70 -7.53 -1.74 -14.29
CA GLN A 70 -6.12 -1.92 -14.68
C GLN A 70 -5.18 -1.99 -13.47
N LEU A 71 -5.48 -1.26 -12.40
CA LEU A 71 -4.74 -1.39 -11.13
C LEU A 71 -5.05 -2.73 -10.45
N PHE A 72 -6.32 -3.12 -10.40
CA PHE A 72 -6.75 -4.32 -9.67
C PHE A 72 -6.32 -5.63 -10.32
N ASN A 73 -6.09 -5.64 -11.63
CA ASN A 73 -5.60 -6.80 -12.37
C ASN A 73 -4.08 -6.76 -12.61
N GLY A 74 -3.38 -5.71 -12.13
CA GLY A 74 -1.92 -5.59 -12.24
C GLY A 74 -1.42 -5.18 -13.63
N THR A 75 -2.30 -4.87 -14.59
CA THR A 75 -1.87 -4.37 -15.91
C THR A 75 -1.28 -2.96 -15.87
N ARG A 76 -1.51 -2.23 -14.77
CA ARG A 76 -0.92 -0.93 -14.50
C ARG A 76 -0.49 -0.79 -13.04
N ALA A 77 0.73 -0.29 -12.81
CA ALA A 77 1.21 0.04 -11.48
C ALA A 77 0.56 1.36 -10.98
N PRO A 78 0.02 1.40 -9.75
CA PRO A 78 -0.51 2.64 -9.18
C PRO A 78 0.64 3.52 -8.66
N GLY A 79 0.54 4.83 -8.89
CA GLY A 79 1.38 5.79 -8.18
C GLY A 79 0.92 6.01 -6.73
N ARG A 80 1.77 6.66 -5.92
CA ARG A 80 1.52 6.93 -4.49
C ARG A 80 0.12 7.44 -4.16
N ASP A 81 -0.32 8.53 -4.79
CA ASP A 81 -1.63 9.14 -4.51
C ASP A 81 -2.78 8.18 -4.82
N LYS A 82 -2.67 7.38 -5.89
CA LYS A 82 -3.70 6.37 -6.24
C LYS A 82 -3.81 5.29 -5.18
N ILE A 83 -2.69 4.88 -4.58
CA ILE A 83 -2.68 3.91 -3.48
C ILE A 83 -3.37 4.51 -2.25
N ILE A 84 -3.08 5.77 -1.92
CA ILE A 84 -3.70 6.47 -0.79
C ILE A 84 -5.21 6.61 -1.01
N ILE A 85 -5.63 7.06 -2.20
CA ILE A 85 -7.04 7.17 -2.60
C ILE A 85 -7.76 5.82 -2.43
N LEU A 86 -7.18 4.74 -2.96
CA LEU A 86 -7.76 3.41 -2.85
C LEU A 86 -7.83 2.93 -1.39
N SER A 87 -6.83 3.27 -0.58
CA SER A 87 -6.78 2.91 0.83
C SER A 87 -7.85 3.64 1.64
N ILE A 88 -8.06 4.93 1.39
CA ILE A 88 -9.15 5.73 1.97
C ILE A 88 -10.51 5.18 1.53
N ALA A 89 -10.70 4.94 0.23
CA ALA A 89 -11.95 4.42 -0.33
C ALA A 89 -12.32 3.03 0.22
N ALA A 90 -11.32 2.20 0.49
CA ALA A 90 -11.47 0.88 1.11
C ALA A 90 -11.47 0.92 2.64
N GLY A 91 -11.30 2.08 3.29
CA GLY A 91 -11.29 2.20 4.75
C GLY A 91 -10.15 1.45 5.45
N LEU A 92 -9.00 1.31 4.77
CA LEU A 92 -7.85 0.58 5.29
C LEU A 92 -7.21 1.30 6.47
N SER A 93 -6.57 0.56 7.38
CA SER A 93 -5.75 1.14 8.44
C SER A 93 -4.46 1.76 7.89
N LEU A 94 -3.78 2.60 8.69
CA LEU A 94 -2.47 3.12 8.33
C LEU A 94 -1.47 2.00 8.06
N LYS A 95 -1.47 0.95 8.89
CA LYS A 95 -0.58 -0.22 8.71
C LYS A 95 -0.78 -0.91 7.36
N GLU A 96 -2.03 -1.06 6.92
CA GLU A 96 -2.35 -1.70 5.64
C GLU A 96 -2.01 -0.79 4.47
N THR A 97 -2.32 0.50 4.57
CA THR A 97 -1.93 1.53 3.59
C THR A 97 -0.42 1.55 3.41
N GLN A 98 0.32 1.53 4.51
CA GLN A 98 1.78 1.46 4.52
C GLN A 98 2.31 0.23 3.80
N ARG A 99 1.69 -0.92 4.06
CA ARG A 99 2.05 -2.17 3.40
C ARG A 99 1.81 -2.09 1.89
N LEU A 100 0.71 -1.50 1.44
CA LEU A 100 0.44 -1.31 0.01
C LEU A 100 1.46 -0.39 -0.66
N LEU A 101 1.82 0.73 -0.02
CA LEU A 101 2.86 1.64 -0.52
C LEU A 101 4.19 0.91 -0.70
N THR A 102 4.61 0.14 0.30
CA THR A 102 5.84 -0.67 0.21
C THR A 102 5.77 -1.72 -0.91
N ARG A 103 4.62 -2.37 -1.10
CA ARG A 103 4.43 -3.39 -2.15
C ARG A 103 4.43 -2.81 -3.56
N ALA A 104 4.03 -1.54 -3.70
CA ALA A 104 4.14 -0.81 -4.95
C ALA A 104 5.51 -0.12 -5.14
N SER A 105 6.45 -0.28 -4.20
CA SER A 105 7.72 0.46 -4.18
C SER A 105 7.55 1.99 -4.15
N GLU A 106 6.46 2.45 -3.54
CA GLU A 106 6.13 3.86 -3.36
C GLU A 106 6.53 4.37 -1.98
N GLY A 107 6.77 5.69 -1.89
CA GLY A 107 7.16 6.33 -0.64
C GLY A 107 6.10 6.17 0.46
N ILE A 108 6.52 5.70 1.63
CA ILE A 108 5.67 5.59 2.83
C ILE A 108 5.12 6.95 3.28
N LEU A 109 4.00 6.99 4.01
CA LEU A 109 3.52 8.22 4.65
C LEU A 109 4.46 8.55 5.82
N TYR A 110 5.01 9.75 5.81
CA TYR A 110 5.97 10.21 6.80
C TYR A 110 5.35 11.27 7.70
N ALA A 111 5.16 10.95 8.99
CA ALA A 111 4.45 11.81 9.93
C ALA A 111 5.06 13.22 10.15
N ARG A 112 6.30 13.49 9.71
CA ARG A 112 6.88 14.85 9.74
C ARG A 112 6.65 15.66 8.46
N SER A 113 6.18 15.03 7.38
CA SER A 113 5.69 15.75 6.21
C SER A 113 4.31 16.30 6.56
N SER A 114 4.11 17.59 6.31
CA SER A 114 2.84 18.30 6.57
C SER A 114 1.67 17.60 5.87
N ARG A 115 1.69 17.51 4.53
CA ARG A 115 0.75 16.70 3.73
C ARG A 115 0.50 15.30 4.28
N ASP A 116 1.56 14.53 4.53
CA ASP A 116 1.41 13.14 4.96
C ASP A 116 0.80 13.04 6.36
N SER A 117 1.08 13.98 7.26
CA SER A 117 0.50 14.02 8.60
C SER A 117 -1.03 14.21 8.56
N ILE A 118 -1.52 15.05 7.64
CA ILE A 118 -2.96 15.25 7.37
C ILE A 118 -3.58 13.96 6.83
N ILE A 119 -2.92 13.32 5.85
CA ILE A 119 -3.40 12.05 5.27
C ILE A 119 -3.45 10.94 6.34
N ILE A 120 -2.42 10.83 7.18
CA ILE A 120 -2.38 9.88 8.30
C ILE A 120 -3.56 10.12 9.24
N TYR A 121 -3.80 11.38 9.63
CA TYR A 121 -4.94 11.76 10.46
C TYR A 121 -6.26 11.31 9.82
N CYS A 122 -6.47 11.62 8.53
CA CYS A 122 -7.68 11.23 7.82
C CYS A 122 -7.91 9.71 7.79
N ILE A 123 -6.85 8.93 7.59
CA ILE A 123 -6.92 7.45 7.57
C ILE A 123 -7.32 6.89 8.94
N GLU A 124 -6.70 7.37 10.01
CA GLU A 124 -6.98 6.94 11.39
C GLU A 124 -8.40 7.33 11.83
N HIS A 125 -8.89 8.49 11.39
CA HIS A 125 -10.23 8.99 11.69
C HIS A 125 -11.33 8.52 10.71
N ARG A 126 -11.00 7.63 9.76
CA ARG A 126 -11.94 7.06 8.78
C ARG A 126 -12.66 8.11 7.93
N LEU A 127 -11.97 9.20 7.59
CA LEU A 127 -12.51 10.21 6.68
C LEU A 127 -12.61 9.66 5.26
N ASN A 128 -13.56 10.21 4.49
CA ASN A 128 -13.71 9.87 3.08
C ASN A 128 -12.82 10.77 2.20
N LEU A 129 -12.66 10.40 0.93
CA LEU A 129 -11.78 11.11 0.00
C LEU A 129 -12.12 12.61 -0.16
N ILE A 130 -13.41 12.96 -0.14
CA ILE A 130 -13.85 14.36 -0.28
C ILE A 130 -13.37 15.15 0.93
N SER A 131 -13.69 14.70 2.14
CA SER A 131 -13.27 15.36 3.38
C SER A 131 -11.74 15.38 3.56
N THR A 132 -11.03 14.36 3.08
CA THR A 132 -9.56 14.38 3.06
C THR A 132 -9.02 15.45 2.12
N ASN A 133 -9.58 15.59 0.91
CA ASN A 133 -9.14 16.63 -0.01
C ASN A 133 -9.50 18.04 0.48
N GLU A 134 -10.68 18.23 1.10
CA GLU A 134 -11.04 19.49 1.76
C GLU A 134 -10.01 19.89 2.82
N MET A 135 -9.62 18.96 3.70
CA MET A 135 -8.61 19.22 4.74
C MET A 135 -7.22 19.51 4.17
N LEU A 136 -6.85 18.88 3.04
CA LEU A 136 -5.61 19.19 2.35
C LEU A 136 -5.64 20.60 1.76
N GLU A 137 -6.75 21.00 1.13
CA GLU A 137 -6.92 22.36 0.59
C GLU A 137 -6.91 23.42 1.68
N ASP A 138 -7.58 23.18 2.82
CA ASP A 138 -7.62 24.11 3.96
C ASP A 138 -6.24 24.41 4.56
N GLU A 139 -5.28 23.49 4.40
CA GLU A 139 -3.89 23.60 4.87
C GLU A 139 -2.90 23.94 3.72
N ASP A 140 -3.40 24.40 2.57
CA ASP A 140 -2.62 24.76 1.37
C ASP A 140 -1.75 23.61 0.80
N GLU A 141 -2.14 22.36 1.01
CA GLU A 141 -1.46 21.16 0.53
C GLU A 141 -2.05 20.62 -0.78
N GLU A 142 -1.24 19.88 -1.55
CA GLU A 142 -1.74 19.29 -2.80
C GLU A 142 -2.76 18.16 -2.54
N ILE A 143 -3.96 18.28 -3.10
CA ILE A 143 -5.00 17.26 -3.03
C ILE A 143 -4.60 15.92 -3.68
N LEU A 144 -5.27 14.85 -3.26
CA LEU A 144 -5.13 13.54 -3.87
C LEU A 144 -5.84 13.51 -5.24
N LYS A 145 -5.06 13.25 -6.30
CA LYS A 145 -5.55 13.15 -7.69
C LYS A 145 -5.40 11.75 -8.23
#